data_AF-A0A7T7R781-F1
#
_entry.id   AF-A0A7T7R781-F1
#
_cell.length_a   1.000
_cell.length_b   1.000
_cell.length_c   1.000
_cell.angle_alpha   90.00
_cell.angle_beta   90.00
_cell.angle_gamma   90.00
#
_symmetry.space_group_name_H-M   'P 1'
#
loop_
_entity.id
_entity.type
_entity.pdbx_description
1 polymer ?
#
loop_
_entity_poly.entity_id
_entity_poly.type
_entity_poly.pdbx_seq_one_letter_code
_entity_poly.pdbx_strand_id
1 'polypeptide(L)'
;MIIYILVGSLLLFGILLKAWKSLEGSAKQQDSALKQRAIFNISEQITFTRLKEILPRSTVLAHVSFDALLTTKYSRTRHKYRNMVADFVILDEHHQVLAIIALDDPMALRHPQNAQYQDALLAMAGYRVIRYEDVPEYFQLRQDFLIENPTDFQLDELTEVSIKKYDFYPDLGRKKIRLLG
;
A
#
# COMPACT_ATOMS: atom_id res chain seq x y z
N MET A 1 41.81 0.97 60.67
CA MET A 1 42.56 0.79 59.40
C MET A 1 41.85 -0.18 58.46
N ILE A 2 41.60 -1.43 58.86
CA ILE A 2 40.95 -2.46 58.02
C ILE A 2 39.55 -2.03 57.52
N ILE A 3 38.75 -1.39 58.38
CA ILE A 3 37.39 -0.92 58.02
C ILE A 3 37.41 0.11 56.89
N TYR A 4 38.38 1.03 56.87
CA TYR A 4 38.50 2.04 55.81
C TYR A 4 38.91 1.42 54.47
N ILE A 5 39.75 0.39 54.50
CA ILE A 5 40.16 -0.36 53.30
C ILE A 5 38.96 -1.12 52.72
N LEU A 6 38.11 -1.70 53.57
CA LEU A 6 36.92 -2.45 53.17
C LEU A 6 35.86 -1.54 52.52
N VAL A 7 35.62 -0.36 53.11
CA VAL A 7 34.70 0.64 52.55
C VAL A 7 35.22 1.21 51.23
N GLY A 8 36.53 1.49 51.14
CA GLY A 8 37.15 1.97 49.89
C GLY A 8 37.08 0.94 48.76
N SER A 9 37.30 -0.33 49.07
CA SER A 9 37.18 -1.43 48.09
C SER A 9 35.75 -1.59 47.58
N LEU A 10 34.74 -1.47 48.46
CA LEU A 10 33.33 -1.59 48.09
C LEU A 10 32.87 -0.43 47.18
N LEU A 11 33.34 0.79 47.44
CA LEU A 11 33.09 1.95 46.59
C LEU A 11 33.73 1.80 45.19
N LEU A 12 34.99 1.36 45.13
CA LEU A 12 35.67 1.10 43.87
C LEU A 12 34.99 0.00 43.05
N PHE A 13 34.54 -1.07 43.71
CA PHE A 13 33.82 -2.16 43.06
C PHE A 13 32.47 -1.71 42.48
N GLY A 14 31.73 -0.87 43.19
CA GLY A 14 30.48 -0.28 42.69
C GLY A 14 30.68 0.62 41.46
N ILE A 15 31.78 1.38 41.41
CA ILE A 15 32.14 2.20 40.24
C ILE A 15 32.51 1.32 39.04
N LEU A 16 33.26 0.24 39.28
CA LEU A 16 33.66 -0.70 38.24
C LEU A 16 32.44 -1.41 37.60
N LEU A 17 31.48 -1.82 38.42
CA LEU A 17 30.23 -2.43 37.94
C LEU A 17 29.38 -1.45 37.10
N LYS A 18 29.31 -0.17 37.48
CA LYS A 18 28.63 0.86 36.66
C LYS A 18 29.34 1.08 35.33
N ALA A 19 30.67 1.08 35.30
CA ALA A 19 31.44 1.24 34.08
C ALA A 19 31.25 0.07 33.10
N TRP A 20 31.24 -1.17 33.61
CA TRP A 20 30.95 -2.35 32.79
C TRP A 20 29.54 -2.35 32.22
N LYS A 21 28.53 -2.03 33.04
CA LYS A 21 27.14 -1.95 32.59
C LYS A 21 26.90 -0.79 31.59
N SER A 22 27.67 0.29 31.69
CA SER A 22 27.62 1.41 30.73
C SER A 22 28.18 1.03 29.36
N LEU A 23 29.15 0.12 29.31
CA LEU A 23 29.68 -0.40 28.04
C LEU A 23 28.65 -1.29 27.33
N GLU A 24 27.94 -2.13 28.08
CA GLU A 24 26.88 -2.99 27.54
C GLU A 24 25.60 -2.21 27.17
N GLY A 25 25.29 -1.12 27.88
CA GLY A 25 24.14 -0.25 27.60
C GLY A 25 24.28 0.65 26.36
N SER A 26 25.45 0.65 25.69
CA SER A 26 25.73 1.50 24.53
C SER A 26 25.44 0.81 23.18
N ALA A 27 24.87 -0.39 23.18
CA ALA A 27 24.21 -0.99 22.01
C ALA A 27 22.85 -0.32 21.73
N LYS A 28 22.78 1.00 21.88
CA LYS A 28 21.62 1.81 21.53
C LYS A 28 21.54 1.83 20.02
N GLN A 29 20.80 0.85 19.50
CA GLN A 29 20.18 0.77 18.19
C GLN A 29 20.59 1.93 17.28
N GLN A 30 21.74 1.76 16.63
CA GLN A 30 22.22 2.72 15.66
C GLN A 30 21.35 2.52 14.43
N ASP A 31 20.27 3.29 14.34
CA ASP A 31 19.46 3.34 13.12
C ASP A 31 20.40 3.63 11.96
N SER A 32 20.35 2.76 10.94
CA SER A 32 21.25 2.87 9.79
C SER A 32 21.10 4.25 9.14
N ALA A 33 22.22 4.82 8.68
CA ALA A 33 22.22 6.13 8.02
C ALA A 33 21.18 6.17 6.90
N LEU A 34 20.18 7.04 7.06
CA LEU A 34 19.10 7.21 6.10
C LEU A 34 19.67 7.82 4.82
N LYS A 35 19.48 7.13 3.69
CA LYS A 35 19.86 7.65 2.37
C LYS A 35 18.60 8.02 1.60
N GLN A 36 18.68 9.13 0.86
CA GLN A 36 17.65 9.49 -0.10
C GLN A 36 17.58 8.40 -1.18
N ARG A 37 16.38 7.88 -1.44
CA ARG A 37 16.12 6.89 -2.48
C ARG A 37 15.39 7.56 -3.64
N ALA A 38 15.73 7.18 -4.87
CA ALA A 38 14.95 7.57 -6.04
C ALA A 38 13.51 7.05 -5.88
N ILE A 39 12.53 7.93 -6.09
CA ILE A 39 11.11 7.59 -5.94
C ILE A 39 10.73 6.62 -7.06
N PHE A 40 11.20 6.84 -8.29
CA PHE A 40 10.86 6.02 -9.45
C PHE A 40 12.00 5.14 -9.94
N ASN A 41 11.64 3.97 -10.45
CA ASN A 41 12.45 3.20 -11.39
C ASN A 41 12.39 3.83 -12.80
N ILE A 42 13.34 3.51 -13.68
CA ILE A 42 13.40 4.03 -15.06
C ILE A 42 12.11 3.68 -15.83
N SER A 43 11.65 2.43 -15.72
CA SER A 43 10.40 1.95 -16.32
C SER A 43 9.17 2.72 -15.82
N GLU A 44 9.11 2.97 -14.51
CA GLU A 44 8.04 3.75 -13.88
C GLU A 44 8.08 5.22 -14.35
N GLN A 45 9.26 5.82 -14.43
CA GLN A 45 9.43 7.21 -14.86
C GLN A 45 8.97 7.43 -16.30
N ILE A 46 9.30 6.50 -17.21
CA ILE A 46 8.85 6.56 -18.60
C ILE A 46 7.33 6.43 -18.66
N THR A 47 6.77 5.48 -17.92
CA THR A 47 5.31 5.25 -17.87
C THR A 47 4.58 6.46 -17.32
N PHE A 48 5.05 7.03 -16.22
CA PHE A 48 4.47 8.22 -15.60
C PHE A 48 4.47 9.43 -16.55
N THR A 49 5.56 9.62 -17.28
CA THR A 49 5.64 10.70 -18.28
C THR A 49 4.62 10.51 -19.39
N ARG A 50 4.50 9.27 -19.93
CA ARG A 50 3.51 8.93 -20.96
C ARG A 50 2.08 9.11 -20.46
N LEU A 51 1.77 8.67 -19.23
CA LEU A 51 0.44 8.83 -18.63
C LEU A 51 0.04 10.30 -18.51
N LYS A 52 0.97 11.16 -18.07
CA LYS A 52 0.73 12.61 -18.03
C LYS A 52 0.48 13.23 -19.40
N GLU A 53 1.16 12.75 -20.43
CA GLU A 53 0.95 13.22 -21.81
C GLU A 53 -0.39 12.77 -22.39
N ILE A 54 -0.85 11.56 -22.05
CA ILE A 54 -2.12 11.00 -22.58
C ILE A 54 -3.33 11.58 -21.85
N LEU A 55 -3.22 11.78 -20.53
CA LEU A 55 -4.33 12.19 -19.69
C LEU A 55 -4.01 13.51 -18.95
N PRO A 56 -3.89 14.65 -19.66
CA PRO A 56 -3.46 15.92 -19.07
C PRO A 56 -4.45 16.50 -18.05
N ARG A 57 -5.73 16.07 -18.09
CA ARG A 57 -6.77 16.50 -17.14
C ARG A 57 -6.90 15.60 -15.92
N SER A 58 -6.43 14.35 -16.02
CA SER A 58 -6.48 13.39 -14.93
C SER A 58 -5.30 13.59 -13.98
N THR A 59 -5.49 13.26 -12.71
CA THR A 59 -4.39 13.27 -11.74
C THR A 59 -3.79 11.88 -11.60
N VAL A 60 -2.50 11.74 -11.85
CA VAL A 60 -1.76 10.48 -11.68
C VAL A 60 -1.05 10.50 -10.34
N LEU A 61 -1.45 9.60 -9.44
CA LEU A 61 -0.77 9.36 -8.17
C LEU A 61 0.18 8.17 -8.31
N ALA A 62 1.40 8.33 -7.78
CA ALA A 62 2.40 7.28 -7.74
C ALA A 62 2.52 6.66 -6.36
N HIS A 63 2.80 5.36 -6.30
CA HIS A 63 3.10 4.60 -5.08
C HIS A 63 2.03 4.79 -4.00
N VAL A 64 0.79 4.49 -4.34
CA VAL A 64 -0.36 4.65 -3.44
C VAL A 64 -0.51 3.39 -2.58
N SER A 65 -0.51 3.56 -1.26
CA SER A 65 -0.75 2.45 -0.34
C SER A 65 -2.15 1.87 -0.53
N PHE A 66 -2.29 0.55 -0.50
CA PHE A 66 -3.59 -0.12 -0.55
C PHE A 66 -4.50 0.31 0.61
N ASP A 67 -3.94 0.78 1.71
CA ASP A 67 -4.71 1.30 2.85
C ASP A 67 -5.50 2.58 2.55
N ALA A 68 -5.09 3.34 1.54
CA ALA A 68 -5.81 4.51 1.06
C ALA A 68 -6.93 4.15 0.07
N LEU A 69 -6.83 2.98 -0.56
CA LEU A 69 -7.79 2.49 -1.56
C LEU A 69 -8.84 1.56 -0.94
N LEU A 70 -8.44 0.77 0.04
CA LEU A 70 -9.25 -0.30 0.60
C LEU A 70 -9.60 -0.03 2.06
N THR A 71 -10.90 -0.10 2.37
CA THR A 71 -11.39 -0.08 3.75
C THR A 71 -12.00 -1.43 4.10
N THR A 72 -11.73 -1.90 5.32
CA THR A 72 -12.27 -3.16 5.82
C THR A 72 -12.58 -3.05 7.30
N LYS A 73 -13.64 -3.74 7.72
CA LYS A 73 -14.03 -3.83 9.12
C LYS A 73 -13.10 -4.72 9.95
N TYR A 74 -12.50 -5.74 9.32
CA TYR A 74 -11.73 -6.75 10.02
C TYR A 74 -10.23 -6.44 9.96
N SER A 75 -9.62 -6.18 11.13
CA SER A 75 -8.18 -5.93 11.24
C SER A 75 -7.33 -7.04 10.61
N ARG A 76 -7.74 -8.31 10.73
CA ARG A 76 -7.06 -9.45 10.10
C ARG A 76 -6.97 -9.32 8.58
N THR A 77 -8.02 -8.81 7.93
CA THR A 77 -8.03 -8.58 6.49
C THR A 77 -7.15 -7.39 6.14
N ARG A 78 -7.19 -6.32 6.94
CA ARG A 78 -6.33 -5.13 6.78
C ARG A 78 -4.85 -5.49 6.77
N HIS A 79 -4.43 -6.38 7.67
CA HIS A 79 -3.05 -6.84 7.73
C HIS A 79 -2.56 -7.52 6.44
N LYS A 80 -3.46 -8.11 5.63
CA LYS A 80 -3.08 -8.77 4.39
C LYS A 80 -2.59 -7.79 3.33
N TYR A 81 -3.15 -6.58 3.29
CA TYR A 81 -2.84 -5.57 2.27
C TYR A 81 -2.12 -4.34 2.82
N ARG A 82 -1.92 -4.23 4.14
CA ARG A 82 -1.32 -3.05 4.80
C ARG A 82 0.04 -2.63 4.24
N ASN A 83 0.84 -3.60 3.78
CA ASN A 83 2.19 -3.35 3.26
C ASN A 83 2.22 -3.35 1.72
N MET A 84 1.06 -3.39 1.06
CA MET A 84 0.94 -3.38 -0.40
C MET A 84 0.80 -1.95 -0.90
N VAL A 85 1.42 -1.70 -2.05
CA VAL A 85 1.48 -0.39 -2.70
C VAL A 85 1.17 -0.62 -4.18
N ALA A 86 0.27 0.20 -4.72
CA ALA A 86 -0.02 0.25 -6.15
C ALA A 86 0.94 1.21 -6.83
N ASP A 87 1.39 0.86 -8.04
CA ASP A 87 2.39 1.64 -8.76
C ASP A 87 1.82 2.99 -9.20
N PHE A 88 0.69 2.97 -9.91
CA PHE A 88 -0.04 4.18 -10.29
C PHE A 88 -1.53 4.07 -10.05
N VAL A 89 -2.12 5.18 -9.61
CA VAL A 89 -3.57 5.35 -9.49
C VAL A 89 -3.96 6.58 -10.29
N ILE A 90 -4.88 6.40 -11.23
CA ILE A 90 -5.41 7.48 -12.05
C ILE A 90 -6.70 7.96 -11.41
N LEU A 91 -6.74 9.26 -11.17
CA LEU A 91 -7.89 9.96 -10.65
C LEU A 91 -8.52 10.82 -11.74
N ASP A 92 -9.85 10.86 -11.75
CA ASP A 92 -10.63 11.81 -12.53
C ASP A 92 -10.52 13.25 -11.97
N GLU A 93 -11.06 14.24 -12.69
CA GLU A 93 -11.13 15.65 -12.26
C GLU A 93 -11.83 15.81 -10.89
N HIS A 94 -12.79 14.92 -10.59
CA HIS A 94 -13.49 14.85 -9.31
C HIS A 94 -12.74 14.05 -8.22
N HIS A 95 -11.46 13.73 -8.44
CA HIS A 95 -10.61 12.97 -7.53
C HIS A 95 -11.15 11.56 -7.21
N GLN A 96 -11.93 10.99 -8.12
CA GLN A 96 -12.39 9.59 -8.04
C GLN A 96 -11.41 8.67 -8.75
N VAL A 97 -11.19 7.48 -8.21
CA VAL A 97 -10.29 6.49 -8.81
C VAL A 97 -10.93 5.94 -10.09
N LEU A 98 -10.28 6.19 -11.23
CA LEU A 98 -10.71 5.73 -12.55
C LEU A 98 -10.09 4.37 -12.88
N ALA A 99 -8.78 4.24 -12.69
CA ALA A 99 -8.06 2.99 -12.90
C ALA A 99 -6.80 2.93 -12.03
N ILE A 100 -6.39 1.71 -11.72
CA ILE A 100 -5.13 1.40 -11.05
C ILE A 100 -4.24 0.69 -12.05
N ILE A 101 -3.03 1.18 -12.24
CA ILE A 101 -2.04 0.57 -13.11
C ILE A 101 -0.98 -0.11 -12.24
N ALA A 102 -0.75 -1.40 -12.54
CA ALA A 102 0.34 -2.18 -11.99
C ALA A 102 1.40 -2.41 -13.07
N LEU A 103 2.66 -2.12 -12.75
CA LEU A 103 3.81 -2.41 -13.59
C LEU A 103 4.55 -3.61 -13.03
N ASP A 104 4.58 -4.72 -13.77
CA ASP A 104 5.50 -5.79 -13.46
C ASP A 104 6.88 -5.45 -14.01
N ASP A 105 7.92 -5.72 -13.20
CA ASP A 105 9.30 -5.68 -13.67
C ASP A 105 9.61 -7.05 -14.29
N PRO A 106 9.95 -7.14 -15.59
CA PRO A 106 10.29 -8.42 -16.22
C PRO A 106 11.48 -9.12 -15.56
N MET A 107 12.33 -8.37 -14.82
CA MET A 107 13.44 -8.91 -14.03
C MET A 107 13.00 -9.43 -12.66
N ALA A 108 11.79 -9.10 -12.21
CA ALA A 108 11.21 -9.66 -11.01
C ALA A 108 10.69 -11.07 -11.31
N LEU A 109 11.57 -12.08 -11.22
CA LEU A 109 11.22 -13.50 -11.08
C LEU A 109 10.33 -13.81 -9.85
N ARG A 110 9.69 -12.81 -9.24
CA ARG A 110 9.08 -12.88 -7.93
C ARG A 110 7.58 -13.13 -8.04
N HIS A 111 7.22 -14.40 -7.89
CA HIS A 111 5.95 -14.87 -7.33
C HIS A 111 4.67 -14.29 -8.00
N PRO A 112 4.28 -14.79 -9.19
CA PRO A 112 3.05 -14.36 -9.86
C PRO A 112 1.78 -14.50 -9.01
N GLN A 113 1.80 -15.40 -8.01
CA GLN A 113 0.71 -15.57 -7.05
C GLN A 113 0.43 -14.31 -6.22
N ASN A 114 1.45 -13.51 -5.92
CA ASN A 114 1.29 -12.27 -5.16
C ASN A 114 0.68 -11.16 -6.01
N ALA A 115 1.00 -11.12 -7.31
CA ALA A 115 0.41 -10.19 -8.27
C ALA A 115 -1.09 -10.47 -8.44
N GLN A 116 -1.45 -11.73 -8.69
CA GLN A 116 -2.84 -12.17 -8.81
C GLN A 116 -3.66 -11.87 -7.54
N TYR A 117 -3.06 -12.06 -6.37
CA TYR A 117 -3.72 -11.75 -5.10
C TYR A 117 -4.00 -10.25 -4.93
N GLN A 118 -3.07 -9.39 -5.34
CA GLN A 118 -3.27 -7.93 -5.33
C GLN A 118 -4.39 -7.52 -6.27
N ASP A 119 -4.39 -8.05 -7.49
CA ASP A 119 -5.41 -7.76 -8.49
C ASP A 119 -6.80 -8.23 -8.01
N ALA A 120 -6.87 -9.41 -7.40
CA ALA A 120 -8.11 -9.93 -6.82
C ALA A 120 -8.64 -9.02 -5.69
N LEU A 121 -7.76 -8.48 -4.84
CA LEU A 121 -8.17 -7.55 -3.78
C LEU A 121 -8.78 -6.26 -4.34
N LEU A 122 -8.15 -5.69 -5.35
CA LEU A 122 -8.62 -4.47 -6.01
C LEU A 122 -9.92 -4.72 -6.78
N ALA A 123 -10.01 -5.84 -7.51
CA ALA A 123 -11.21 -6.25 -8.21
C ALA A 123 -12.39 -6.51 -7.27
N MET A 124 -12.15 -7.14 -6.10
CA MET A 124 -13.18 -7.33 -5.07
C MET A 124 -13.71 -6.01 -4.50
N ALA A 125 -12.91 -4.94 -4.55
CA ALA A 125 -13.33 -3.59 -4.16
C ALA A 125 -13.98 -2.81 -5.29
N GLY A 126 -14.09 -3.39 -6.49
CA GLY A 126 -14.68 -2.76 -7.67
C GLY A 126 -13.74 -1.82 -8.43
N TYR A 127 -12.43 -1.85 -8.13
CA TYR A 127 -11.46 -1.07 -8.89
C TYR A 127 -11.09 -1.77 -10.19
N ARG A 128 -10.95 -0.99 -11.26
CA ARG A 128 -10.36 -1.43 -12.52
C ARG A 128 -8.84 -1.49 -12.37
N VAL A 129 -8.27 -2.66 -12.64
CA VAL A 129 -6.81 -2.89 -12.61
C VAL A 129 -6.33 -3.18 -14.01
N ILE A 130 -5.31 -2.43 -14.45
CA ILE A 130 -4.63 -2.63 -15.72
C ILE A 130 -3.18 -3.01 -15.40
N ARG A 131 -2.77 -4.20 -15.81
CA ARG A 131 -1.42 -4.71 -15.55
C ARG A 131 -0.62 -4.72 -16.84
N TYR A 132 0.58 -4.16 -16.80
CA TYR A 132 1.52 -4.20 -17.91
C TYR A 132 2.74 -5.04 -17.52
N GLU A 133 3.07 -6.03 -18.34
CA GLU A 133 4.22 -6.92 -18.16
C GLU A 133 5.55 -6.24 -18.53
N ASP A 134 5.49 -5.26 -19.43
CA ASP A 134 6.62 -4.47 -19.91
C ASP A 134 6.27 -2.97 -19.89
N VAL A 135 7.26 -2.11 -20.17
CA VAL A 135 7.05 -0.65 -20.24
C VAL A 135 5.98 -0.34 -21.31
N PRO A 136 4.77 0.11 -20.92
CA PRO A 136 3.64 0.17 -21.82
C PRO A 136 3.86 1.21 -22.90
N GLU A 137 3.64 0.82 -24.16
CA GLU A 137 3.76 1.74 -25.29
C GLU A 137 2.65 2.79 -25.27
N TYR A 138 2.95 3.98 -25.82
CA TYR A 138 2.01 5.10 -25.86
C TYR A 138 0.67 4.74 -26.50
N PHE A 139 0.69 3.88 -27.51
CA PHE A 139 -0.51 3.43 -28.23
C PHE A 139 -1.40 2.52 -27.37
N GLN A 140 -0.81 1.61 -26.60
CA GLN A 140 -1.53 0.68 -25.72
C GLN A 140 -2.26 1.44 -24.62
N LEU A 141 -1.55 2.33 -23.92
CA LEU A 141 -2.14 3.21 -22.90
C LEU A 141 -3.33 3.99 -23.48
N ARG A 142 -3.12 4.64 -24.63
CA ARG A 142 -4.17 5.43 -25.27
C ARG A 142 -5.38 4.57 -25.62
N GLN A 143 -5.19 3.35 -26.11
CA GLN A 143 -6.29 2.46 -26.48
C GLN A 143 -7.09 1.99 -25.26
N ASP A 144 -6.42 1.63 -24.16
CA ASP A 144 -7.06 1.19 -22.91
C ASP A 144 -7.88 2.30 -22.22
N PHE A 145 -7.50 3.56 -22.42
CA PHE A 145 -8.24 4.74 -21.94
C PHE A 145 -9.27 5.27 -22.94
N LEU A 146 -9.06 5.12 -24.26
CA LEU A 146 -10.01 5.60 -25.29
C LEU A 146 -11.17 4.63 -25.57
N ILE A 147 -10.95 3.32 -25.48
CA ILE A 147 -12.03 2.32 -25.71
C ILE A 147 -13.14 2.44 -24.66
N GLU A 148 -12.87 3.05 -23.50
CA GLU A 148 -13.80 3.15 -22.38
C GLU A 148 -14.38 4.55 -22.12
N ASN A 149 -14.28 5.46 -23.09
CA ASN A 149 -15.22 6.60 -23.16
C ASN A 149 -16.52 6.25 -23.94
N PRO A 150 -17.33 5.22 -23.58
CA PRO A 150 -18.72 5.17 -23.99
C PRO A 150 -19.67 5.04 -22.79
N THR A 151 -19.57 5.95 -21.81
CA THR A 151 -20.63 6.09 -20.79
C THR A 151 -20.97 7.55 -20.50
N ASP A 152 -21.18 8.29 -21.60
CA ASP A 152 -22.23 9.31 -21.74
C ASP A 152 -23.63 8.67 -21.96
N PHE A 153 -23.81 7.37 -21.66
CA PHE A 153 -25.09 6.68 -21.78
C PHE A 153 -25.50 6.09 -20.43
N GLN A 154 -26.53 6.71 -19.83
CA GLN A 154 -27.23 6.37 -18.57
C GLN A 154 -26.67 6.97 -17.27
N LEU A 155 -26.52 8.30 -17.23
CA LEU A 155 -26.45 9.06 -15.97
C LEU A 155 -27.47 10.22 -15.88
N ASP A 156 -28.53 10.19 -16.69
CA ASP A 156 -29.56 11.23 -16.71
C ASP A 156 -30.89 10.87 -16.02
N GLU A 157 -30.99 9.70 -15.35
CA GLU A 157 -32.28 9.31 -14.72
C GLU A 157 -32.22 8.79 -13.27
N LEU A 158 -31.07 8.81 -12.58
CA LEU A 158 -31.00 8.28 -11.20
C LEU A 158 -30.41 9.24 -10.15
N THR A 159 -30.21 10.51 -10.50
CA THR A 159 -29.57 11.51 -9.65
C THR A 159 -30.40 12.00 -8.44
N GLU A 160 -31.61 11.49 -8.20
CA GLU A 160 -32.46 12.02 -7.12
C GLU A 160 -32.81 11.11 -5.93
N VAL A 161 -32.45 9.82 -5.91
CA VAL A 161 -32.88 8.95 -4.79
C VAL A 161 -31.71 8.40 -3.95
N SER A 162 -31.29 9.26 -3.02
CA SER A 162 -30.70 8.91 -1.72
C SER A 162 -29.41 8.10 -1.71
N ILE A 163 -28.28 8.81 -1.59
CA ILE A 163 -27.05 8.27 -1.00
C ILE A 163 -27.35 7.94 0.48
N LYS A 164 -27.78 6.71 0.77
CA LYS A 164 -27.73 6.13 2.12
C LYS A 164 -26.45 5.33 2.27
N LYS A 165 -25.56 5.87 3.10
CA LYS A 165 -24.18 5.47 3.40
C LYS A 165 -24.00 4.06 4.04
N TYR A 166 -24.98 3.15 4.00
CA TYR A 166 -24.92 1.95 4.87
C TYR A 166 -25.39 0.59 4.32
N ASP A 167 -25.54 0.37 3.02
CA ASP A 167 -26.00 -0.94 2.50
C ASP A 167 -24.94 -1.73 1.69
N PHE A 168 -23.66 -1.63 2.09
CA PHE A 168 -22.54 -2.34 1.43
C PHE A 168 -22.17 -3.69 2.08
N TYR A 169 -23.14 -4.52 2.44
CA TYR A 169 -22.86 -5.93 2.77
C TYR A 169 -23.62 -6.85 1.82
N PRO A 170 -22.93 -7.75 1.09
CA PRO A 170 -23.61 -8.87 0.46
C PRO A 170 -24.15 -9.76 1.60
N ASP A 171 -25.44 -10.04 1.55
CA ASP A 171 -26.15 -10.85 2.54
C ASP A 171 -25.65 -12.30 2.42
N LEU A 172 -24.53 -12.60 3.10
CA LEU A 172 -23.98 -13.95 3.19
C LEU A 172 -24.96 -14.77 4.01
N GLY A 173 -25.78 -15.55 3.29
CA GLY A 173 -26.81 -16.43 3.82
C GLY A 173 -26.39 -17.12 5.11
N ARG A 174 -27.01 -16.70 6.22
CA ARG A 174 -26.86 -17.32 7.52
C ARG A 174 -27.39 -18.75 7.46
N LYS A 175 -26.52 -19.73 7.24
CA LYS A 175 -26.83 -21.14 7.48
C LYS A 175 -27.01 -21.31 9.00
N LYS A 176 -28.27 -21.29 9.44
CA LYS A 176 -28.70 -21.54 10.83
C LYS A 176 -28.29 -22.97 11.22
N ILE A 177 -27.17 -23.11 11.93
CA ILE A 177 -26.86 -24.37 12.63
C ILE A 177 -27.76 -24.38 13.86
N ARG A 178 -28.83 -25.19 13.81
CA ARG A 178 -29.62 -25.53 14.99
C ARG A 178 -28.78 -26.50 15.82
N LEU A 179 -28.23 -26.02 16.94
CA LEU A 179 -27.74 -26.89 18.00
C LEU A 179 -28.95 -27.28 18.84
N LEU A 180 -29.34 -28.54 18.72
CA LEU A 180 -30.23 -29.25 19.65
C LEU A 180 -29.30 -29.91 20.67
N GLY A 181 -29.48 -29.57 21.94
CA GLY A 181 -28.74 -30.09 23.08
C GLY A 181 -29.18 -29.36 24.33
#